data_AF-A0A6S7BYW8-F1
#
_entry.id   AF-A0A6S7BYW8-F1
#
_cell.length_a   1.000
_cell.length_b   1.000
_cell.length_c   1.000
_cell.angle_alpha   90.00
_cell.angle_beta   90.00
_cell.angle_gamma   90.00
#
_symmetry.space_group_name_H-M   'P 1'
#
loop_
_entity.id
_entity.type
_entity.pdbx_description
1 polymer ?
#
loop_
_entity_poly.entity_id
_entity_poly.type
_entity_poly.pdbx_seq_one_letter_code
_entity_poly.pdbx_strand_id
1 'polypeptide(L)'
;MKKIIWLTFAVLAALWTGLVALTLQLTDWVLATIATSQVPGAALDTSQWVAPAWAAGWLDPAWLQSLQGGLVWAAQGLNQVLPVAGSLGTLIAVVGWIFWGFIIAGLLVVALILHWLAGKREQANAAPGRQVV
;
A
#
# COMPACT_ATOMS: atom_id res chain seq x y z
N MET A 1 9.45 28.01 6.45
CA MET A 1 10.29 26.82 6.74
C MET A 1 9.57 25.85 7.68
N LYS A 2 9.23 26.24 8.92
CA LYS A 2 8.67 25.32 9.94
C LYS A 2 7.30 24.70 9.59
N LYS A 3 6.36 25.47 9.00
CA LYS A 3 5.02 24.98 8.64
C LYS A 3 5.02 23.89 7.54
N ILE A 4 5.94 23.98 6.59
CA ILE A 4 6.05 23.00 5.50
C ILE A 4 6.56 21.66 6.02
N ILE A 5 7.59 21.68 6.88
CA ILE A 5 8.12 20.46 7.52
C ILE A 5 7.03 19.75 8.32
N TRP A 6 6.23 20.51 9.09
CA TRP A 6 5.11 19.97 9.86
C TRP A 6 3.98 19.43 8.98
N LEU A 7 3.63 20.12 7.90
CA LEU A 7 2.62 19.63 6.94
C LEU A 7 3.09 18.33 6.27
N THR A 8 4.33 18.30 5.81
CA THR A 8 4.96 17.10 5.24
C THR A 8 4.94 15.95 6.23
N PHE A 9 5.34 16.19 7.47
CA PHE A 9 5.31 15.18 8.52
C PHE A 9 3.89 14.67 8.77
N ALA A 10 2.89 15.56 8.85
CA ALA A 10 1.50 15.17 9.06
C ALA A 10 0.96 14.31 7.91
N VAL A 11 1.28 14.67 6.66
CA VAL A 11 0.91 13.88 5.48
C VAL A 11 1.59 12.52 5.49
N LEU A 12 2.90 12.46 5.80
CA LEU A 12 3.64 11.20 5.85
C LEU A 12 3.13 10.31 6.98
N ALA A 13 2.82 10.88 8.15
CA ALA A 13 2.24 10.16 9.28
C ALA A 13 0.84 9.62 8.93
N ALA A 14 0.00 10.40 8.25
CA ALA A 14 -1.32 9.96 7.80
C ALA A 14 -1.23 8.85 6.76
N LEU A 15 -0.33 8.97 5.78
CA LEU A 15 -0.08 7.94 4.77
C LEU A 15 0.46 6.65 5.39
N TRP A 16 1.41 6.76 6.32
CA TRP A 16 1.96 5.63 7.06
C TRP A 16 0.90 4.92 7.90
N THR A 17 0.09 5.70 8.64
CA THR A 17 -1.00 5.15 9.46
C THR A 17 -2.06 4.50 8.57
N GLY A 18 -2.40 5.12 7.45
CA GLY A 18 -3.31 4.57 6.45
C GLY A 18 -2.80 3.24 5.86
N LEU A 19 -1.51 3.16 5.55
CA LEU A 19 -0.89 1.94 5.05
C LEU A 19 -0.96 0.81 6.08
N VAL A 20 -0.57 1.08 7.35
CA VAL A 20 -0.65 0.10 8.43
C VAL A 20 -2.09 -0.37 8.64
N ALA A 21 -3.05 0.56 8.68
CA ALA A 21 -4.47 0.23 8.82
C ALA A 21 -4.97 -0.62 7.65
N LEU A 22 -4.56 -0.29 6.42
CA LEU A 22 -4.90 -1.06 5.23
C LEU A 22 -4.34 -2.48 5.30
N THR A 23 -3.07 -2.65 5.70
CA THR A 23 -2.47 -3.98 5.86
C THR A 23 -3.19 -4.82 6.91
N LEU A 24 -3.54 -4.23 8.06
CA LEU A 24 -4.29 -4.94 9.11
C LEU A 24 -5.65 -5.40 8.59
N GLN A 25 -6.41 -4.51 7.95
CA GLN A 25 -7.70 -4.85 7.37
C GLN A 25 -7.59 -5.89 6.25
N LEU A 26 -6.52 -5.84 5.45
CA LEU A 26 -6.23 -6.85 4.43
C LEU A 26 -5.96 -8.21 5.07
N THR A 27 -5.17 -8.23 6.14
CA THR A 27 -4.80 -9.44 6.89
C THR A 27 -6.03 -10.07 7.53
N ASP A 28 -6.85 -9.28 8.22
CA ASP A 28 -8.09 -9.74 8.85
C ASP A 28 -9.05 -10.32 7.81
N TRP A 29 -9.15 -9.68 6.64
CA TRP A 29 -9.97 -10.16 5.53
C TRP A 29 -9.44 -11.49 4.95
N VAL A 30 -8.13 -11.63 4.74
CA VAL A 30 -7.53 -12.90 4.30
C VAL A 30 -7.78 -14.00 5.32
N LEU A 31 -7.60 -13.72 6.62
CA LEU A 31 -7.85 -14.69 7.69
C LEU A 31 -9.33 -15.12 7.74
N ALA A 32 -10.26 -14.18 7.61
CA ALA A 32 -11.69 -14.47 7.57
C ALA A 32 -12.03 -15.38 6.39
N THR A 33 -11.43 -15.12 5.22
CA THR A 33 -11.63 -15.93 4.02
C THR A 33 -11.12 -17.36 4.22
N ILE A 34 -9.93 -17.52 4.78
CA ILE A 34 -9.34 -18.84 5.08
C ILE A 34 -10.20 -19.61 6.09
N ALA A 35 -10.71 -18.92 7.12
CA ALA A 35 -11.58 -19.52 8.13
C ALA A 35 -12.88 -20.05 7.52
N THR A 36 -13.43 -19.36 6.52
CA THR A 36 -14.63 -19.82 5.80
C THR A 36 -14.33 -20.90 4.77
N SER A 37 -13.13 -20.94 4.19
CA SER A 37 -12.74 -21.88 3.14
C SER A 37 -12.10 -23.17 3.66
N GLN A 38 -12.29 -23.54 4.94
CA GLN A 38 -11.73 -24.75 5.55
C GLN A 38 -12.28 -26.04 4.90
N VAL A 39 -11.76 -26.39 3.73
CA VAL A 39 -11.86 -27.72 3.13
C VAL A 39 -10.44 -28.28 3.01
N PRO A 40 -10.05 -29.23 3.89
CA PRO A 40 -8.73 -29.84 3.82
C PRO A 40 -8.50 -30.49 2.45
N GLY A 41 -7.44 -30.07 1.75
CA GLY A 41 -7.00 -30.68 0.49
C GLY A 41 -7.64 -30.13 -0.79
N ALA A 42 -8.56 -29.18 -0.72
CA ALA A 42 -9.11 -28.51 -1.90
C ALA A 42 -8.40 -27.17 -2.15
N ALA A 43 -8.22 -26.82 -3.43
CA ALA A 43 -7.80 -25.48 -3.81
C ALA A 43 -8.74 -24.43 -3.20
N LEU A 44 -8.21 -23.28 -2.79
CA LEU A 44 -9.00 -22.16 -2.25
C LEU A 44 -10.17 -21.86 -3.20
N ASP A 45 -11.40 -22.13 -2.75
CA ASP A 45 -12.60 -21.81 -3.51
C ASP A 45 -12.84 -20.30 -3.46
N THR A 46 -12.43 -19.60 -4.52
CA THR A 46 -12.53 -18.14 -4.62
C THR A 46 -13.95 -17.67 -4.94
N SER A 47 -14.89 -18.57 -5.24
CA SER A 47 -16.28 -18.21 -5.57
C SER A 47 -17.05 -17.63 -4.37
N GLN A 48 -16.60 -17.92 -3.15
CA GLN A 48 -17.19 -17.42 -1.90
C GLN A 48 -16.50 -16.17 -1.37
N TRP A 49 -15.55 -15.59 -2.14
CA TRP A 49 -14.77 -14.47 -1.67
C TRP A 49 -15.59 -13.17 -1.68
N VAL A 50 -16.02 -12.73 -0.49
CA VAL A 50 -16.71 -11.45 -0.31
C VAL A 50 -15.70 -10.31 -0.27
N ALA A 51 -15.92 -9.28 -1.08
CA ALA A 51 -15.08 -8.08 -1.07
C ALA A 51 -15.10 -7.42 0.33
N PRO A 52 -13.96 -6.89 0.81
CA PRO A 52 -13.93 -6.20 2.09
C PRO A 52 -14.85 -4.98 2.06
N ALA A 53 -15.59 -4.75 3.14
CA ALA A 53 -16.49 -3.60 3.25
C ALA A 53 -15.75 -2.25 3.08
N TRP A 54 -14.50 -2.18 3.53
CA TRP A 54 -13.67 -1.02 3.29
C TRP A 54 -13.45 -0.80 1.80
N ALA A 55 -13.19 -1.83 0.99
CA ALA A 55 -12.93 -1.72 -0.45
C ALA A 55 -14.19 -1.48 -1.29
N ALA A 56 -15.37 -1.85 -0.78
CA ALA A 56 -16.63 -2.02 -1.50
C ALA A 56 -17.27 -0.75 -2.12
N GLY A 57 -16.56 0.38 -2.19
CA GLY A 57 -17.10 1.63 -2.76
C GLY A 57 -16.11 2.50 -3.54
N TRP A 58 -14.84 2.13 -3.60
CA TRP A 58 -13.78 2.96 -4.20
C TRP A 58 -12.72 2.13 -4.93
N LEU A 59 -12.71 0.80 -4.74
CA LEU A 59 -11.84 -0.10 -5.47
C LEU A 59 -12.61 -0.80 -6.59
N ASP A 60 -12.06 -0.77 -7.80
CA ASP A 60 -12.63 -1.46 -8.96
C ASP A 60 -12.64 -2.98 -8.70
N PRO A 61 -13.75 -3.69 -9.01
CA PRO A 61 -13.81 -5.15 -8.93
C PRO A 61 -12.65 -5.87 -9.64
N ALA A 62 -12.14 -5.34 -10.76
CA ALA A 62 -11.01 -5.92 -11.50
C ALA A 62 -9.70 -5.89 -10.70
N TRP A 63 -9.51 -4.85 -9.86
CA TRP A 63 -8.38 -4.76 -8.95
C TRP A 63 -8.47 -5.79 -7.83
N LEU A 64 -9.67 -6.00 -7.29
CA LEU A 64 -9.92 -7.03 -6.27
C LEU A 64 -9.65 -8.43 -6.84
N GLN A 65 -10.10 -8.71 -8.06
CA GLN A 65 -9.81 -9.98 -8.75
C GLN A 65 -8.31 -10.20 -8.97
N SER A 66 -7.57 -9.14 -9.31
CA SER A 66 -6.10 -9.21 -9.47
C SER A 66 -5.40 -9.53 -8.14
N LEU A 67 -5.84 -8.93 -7.03
CA LEU A 67 -5.36 -9.24 -5.69
C LEU A 67 -5.66 -10.69 -5.28
N GLN A 68 -6.86 -11.18 -5.56
CA GLN A 68 -7.25 -12.57 -5.33
C GLN A 68 -6.36 -13.54 -6.12
N GLY A 69 -6.13 -13.25 -7.41
CA GLY A 69 -5.22 -14.02 -8.26
C GLY A 69 -3.80 -14.04 -7.70
N GLY A 70 -3.30 -12.91 -7.20
CA GLY A 70 -2.01 -12.82 -6.52
C GLY A 70 -1.94 -13.64 -5.23
N LEU A 71 -2.99 -13.66 -4.42
CA LEU A 71 -3.09 -14.47 -3.20
C LEU A 71 -3.13 -15.97 -3.51
N VAL A 72 -3.90 -16.39 -4.51
CA VAL A 72 -3.94 -17.79 -4.97
C VAL A 72 -2.58 -18.21 -5.53
N TRP A 73 -1.97 -17.36 -6.36
CA TRP A 73 -0.62 -17.58 -6.87
C TRP A 73 0.41 -17.69 -5.73
N ALA A 74 0.31 -16.83 -4.71
CA ALA A 74 1.19 -16.89 -3.55
C ALA A 74 0.97 -18.17 -2.73
N ALA A 75 -0.28 -18.58 -2.50
CA ALA A 75 -0.61 -19.81 -1.78
C ALA A 75 -0.17 -21.07 -2.53
N GLN A 76 -0.32 -21.09 -3.86
CA GLN A 76 0.19 -22.16 -4.72
C GLN A 76 1.71 -22.17 -4.76
N GLY A 77 2.34 -21.00 -4.88
CA GLY A 77 3.79 -20.83 -4.78
C GLY A 77 4.30 -21.35 -3.44
N LEU A 78 3.62 -21.04 -2.33
CA LEU A 78 3.96 -21.56 -1.00
C LEU A 78 3.86 -23.09 -0.98
N ASN A 79 2.78 -23.68 -1.52
CA ASN A 79 2.64 -25.13 -1.62
C ASN A 79 3.70 -25.80 -2.49
N GLN A 80 4.16 -25.15 -3.57
CA GLN A 80 5.23 -25.66 -4.43
C GLN A 80 6.63 -25.43 -3.86
N VAL A 81 6.77 -24.49 -2.93
CA VAL A 81 8.03 -24.14 -2.28
C VAL A 81 8.21 -24.87 -0.94
N LEU A 82 7.13 -25.29 -0.28
CA LEU A 82 7.18 -26.17 0.90
C LEU A 82 8.10 -27.41 0.74
N PRO A 83 8.23 -28.04 -0.46
CA PRO A 83 9.19 -29.11 -0.68
C PRO A 83 10.64 -28.65 -0.93
N VAL A 84 10.89 -27.38 -1.31
CA VAL A 84 12.18 -26.92 -1.88
C VAL A 84 12.84 -25.73 -1.15
N ALA A 85 12.11 -24.85 -0.45
CA ALA A 85 12.70 -23.73 0.28
C ALA A 85 12.23 -23.64 1.74
N GLY A 86 13.20 -23.45 2.62
CA GLY A 86 12.99 -23.29 4.05
C GLY A 86 12.19 -22.04 4.42
N SER A 87 11.07 -22.28 5.09
CA SER A 87 10.48 -21.47 6.17
C SER A 87 9.93 -20.07 5.89
N LEU A 88 9.13 -19.59 6.85
CA LEU A 88 8.55 -18.26 7.05
C LEU A 88 9.43 -17.07 6.63
N GLY A 89 10.75 -17.21 6.61
CA GLY A 89 11.69 -16.15 6.23
C GLY A 89 11.46 -15.57 4.83
N THR A 90 11.10 -16.40 3.85
CA THR A 90 10.81 -15.93 2.48
C THR A 90 9.52 -15.11 2.42
N LEU A 91 8.48 -15.53 3.17
CA LEU A 91 7.22 -14.81 3.25
C LEU A 91 7.42 -13.44 3.93
N ILE A 92 8.17 -13.41 5.04
CA ILE A 92 8.53 -12.18 5.75
C ILE A 92 9.33 -11.25 4.83
N ALA A 93 10.23 -11.78 4.01
CA ALA A 93 11.01 -10.98 3.06
C ALA A 93 10.11 -10.32 1.99
N VAL A 94 9.17 -11.06 1.40
CA VAL A 94 8.22 -10.51 0.40
C VAL A 94 7.34 -9.43 1.03
N VAL A 95 6.78 -9.69 2.20
CA VAL A 95 5.96 -8.70 2.93
C VAL A 95 6.80 -7.46 3.29
N GLY A 96 8.05 -7.66 3.71
CA GLY A 96 8.99 -6.58 4.00
C GLY A 96 9.27 -5.70 2.78
N TRP A 97 9.47 -6.30 1.60
CA TRP A 97 9.66 -5.55 0.35
C TRP A 97 8.42 -4.76 -0.08
N ILE A 98 7.22 -5.31 0.11
CA ILE A 98 5.97 -4.60 -0.18
C ILE A 98 5.84 -3.38 0.75
N PHE A 99 6.01 -3.58 2.06
CA PHE A 99 5.99 -2.49 3.04
C PHE A 99 7.01 -1.39 2.70
N TRP A 100 8.23 -1.80 2.39
CA TRP A 100 9.30 -0.88 2.02
C TRP A 100 8.96 -0.08 0.75
N GLY A 101 8.45 -0.75 -0.29
CA GLY A 101 8.05 -0.11 -1.55
C GLY A 101 7.00 0.98 -1.36
N PHE A 102 5.99 0.72 -0.52
CA PHE A 102 4.97 1.72 -0.17
C PHE A 102 5.56 2.91 0.61
N ILE A 103 6.52 2.69 1.50
CA ILE A 103 7.22 3.79 2.22
C ILE A 103 7.96 4.67 1.22
N ILE A 104 8.73 4.09 0.30
CA ILE A 104 9.47 4.84 -0.73
C ILE A 104 8.52 5.61 -1.64
N ALA A 105 7.40 5.01 -2.05
CA ALA A 105 6.38 5.70 -2.84
C ALA A 105 5.80 6.92 -2.08
N GLY A 106 5.50 6.76 -0.79
CA GLY A 106 5.06 7.88 0.06
C GLY A 106 6.10 8.99 0.17
N LEU A 107 7.38 8.64 0.36
CA LEU A 107 8.49 9.61 0.38
C LEU A 107 8.66 10.33 -0.97
N LEU A 108 8.48 9.63 -2.08
CA LEU A 108 8.52 10.22 -3.43
C LEU A 108 7.40 11.24 -3.64
N VAL A 109 6.16 10.90 -3.28
CA VAL A 109 5.03 11.84 -3.36
C VAL A 109 5.31 13.09 -2.54
N VAL A 110 5.80 12.92 -1.32
CA VAL A 110 6.20 14.02 -0.45
C VAL A 110 7.28 14.88 -1.10
N ALA A 111 8.34 14.26 -1.62
CA ALA A 111 9.44 14.96 -2.28
C ALA A 111 8.95 15.79 -3.48
N LEU A 112 8.05 15.24 -4.30
CA LEU A 112 7.44 15.95 -5.43
C LEU A 112 6.63 17.17 -4.97
N ILE A 113 5.82 17.04 -3.91
CA ILE A 113 5.04 18.15 -3.35
C ILE A 113 5.96 19.25 -2.83
N LEU A 114 7.01 18.89 -2.09
CA LEU A 114 7.99 19.85 -1.60
C LEU A 114 8.72 20.56 -2.74
N HIS A 115 9.10 19.82 -3.78
CA HIS A 115 9.79 20.39 -4.93
C HIS A 115 8.91 21.39 -5.68
N TRP A 116 7.64 21.04 -5.90
CA TRP A 116 6.66 21.93 -6.50
C TRP A 116 6.42 23.20 -5.66
N LEU A 117 6.30 23.04 -4.34
CA LEU A 117 6.07 24.16 -3.43
C LEU A 117 7.29 25.06 -3.30
N ALA A 118 8.51 24.50 -3.35
CA ALA A 118 9.75 25.26 -3.38
C ALA A 118 9.86 26.09 -4.68
N GLY A 119 9.60 25.47 -5.83
CA GLY A 119 9.60 26.16 -7.13
C GLY A 119 8.60 27.33 -7.19
N LYS A 120 7.40 27.16 -6.61
CA LYS A 120 6.43 28.27 -6.48
C LYS A 120 6.94 29.44 -5.64
N ARG A 121 7.70 29.17 -4.57
CA ARG A 121 8.25 30.22 -3.70
C ARG A 121 9.42 30.95 -4.36
N GLU A 122 10.23 30.24 -5.13
CA GLU A 122 11.31 30.85 -5.93
C GLU A 122 10.74 31.74 -7.03
N GLN A 123 9.72 31.29 -7.76
CA GLN A 123 9.01 32.12 -8.76
C GLN A 123 8.38 33.37 -8.13
N ALA A 124 7.77 33.24 -6.95
CA ALA A 124 7.18 34.37 -6.22
C ALA A 124 8.24 35.38 -5.71
N ASN A 125 9.42 34.91 -5.32
CA ASN A 125 10.53 35.76 -4.89
C ASN A 125 11.31 36.38 -6.06
N ALA A 126 11.30 35.74 -7.23
CA ALA A 126 12.01 36.19 -8.43
C ALA A 126 11.23 37.24 -9.25
N ALA A 127 9.97 37.53 -8.92
CA ALA A 127 9.20 38.59 -9.57
C ALA A 127 9.77 39.98 -9.23
N PRO A 128 10.48 40.67 -10.15
CA PRO A 128 11.05 41.97 -9.89
C PRO A 128 10.01 43.06 -10.17
N GLY A 129 9.83 43.98 -9.22
CA GLY A 129 9.41 45.36 -9.52
C GLY A 129 7.90 45.64 -9.64
N ARG A 130 7.32 46.13 -8.54
CA ARG A 130 6.49 47.34 -8.62
C ARG A 130 7.15 48.44 -7.77
N GLN A 131 8.38 48.81 -8.14
CA GLN A 131 8.82 50.17 -7.86
C GLN A 131 8.17 51.04 -8.94
N VAL A 132 7.00 51.56 -8.61
CA VAL A 132 6.37 52.66 -9.34
C VAL A 132 7.22 53.90 -9.09
N VAL A 133 7.74 54.45 -10.19
CA VAL A 133 8.37 55.77 -10.28
C VAL A 133 7.36 56.85 -9.89
#